data_AF-A0A8C9QSB2-F1
#
_entry.id   AF-A0A8C9QSB2-F1
#
_cell.length_a   1.000
_cell.length_b   1.000
_cell.length_c   1.000
_cell.angle_alpha   90.00
_cell.angle_beta   90.00
_cell.angle_gamma   90.00
#
_symmetry.space_group_name_H-M   'P 1'
#
loop_
_entity.id
_entity.type
_entity.pdbx_description
1 polymer ?
#
loop_
_entity_poly.entity_id
_entity_poly.type
_entity_poly.pdbx_seq_one_letter_code
_entity_poly.pdbx_strand_id
1 'polypeptide(L)'
;SSEQIEQLHRRFKQLSGDQPTIRKENFNNVPDLELNPIRSKIIRAFFDNRNLRKGPSGLADEINFEDFLTIMSYFRPIDTTLGEEQVELSRKEKLRFLFHMYDSDSDGRITLEEYRNVVEELLSGNPHIEKESARSIADGAMMEAASVCVGQMEPDQVYEGITFEDFLKIWQGIDIETKMHVRFLNMETIALCH
;
A
#
# COMPACT_ATOMS: atom_id res chain seq x y z
N SER A 1 -11.63 -16.29 -10.91
CA SER A 1 -12.32 -17.59 -10.87
C SER A 1 -13.41 -17.57 -9.79
N SER A 2 -14.50 -18.32 -9.95
CA SER A 2 -15.55 -18.46 -8.92
C SER A 2 -14.97 -18.94 -7.58
N GLU A 3 -14.04 -19.90 -7.62
CA GLU A 3 -13.38 -20.46 -6.45
C GLU A 3 -12.61 -19.40 -5.65
N GLN A 4 -11.95 -18.46 -6.34
CA GLN A 4 -11.24 -17.35 -5.69
C GLN A 4 -12.21 -16.40 -4.98
N ILE A 5 -13.37 -16.13 -5.58
CA ILE A 5 -14.39 -15.25 -4.99
C ILE A 5 -14.96 -15.92 -3.73
N GLU A 6 -15.22 -17.23 -3.77
CA GLU A 6 -15.67 -17.98 -2.60
C GLU A 6 -14.65 -17.97 -1.46
N GLN A 7 -13.35 -18.15 -1.76
CA GLN A 7 -12.29 -18.07 -0.76
C GLN A 7 -12.19 -16.68 -0.14
N LEU A 8 -12.24 -15.63 -0.97
CA LEU A 8 -12.26 -14.24 -0.51
C LEU A 8 -13.50 -13.94 0.34
N HIS A 9 -14.66 -14.48 -0.02
CA HIS A 9 -15.89 -14.34 0.77
C HIS A 9 -15.79 -15.03 2.14
N ARG A 10 -15.19 -16.23 2.20
CA ARG A 10 -14.92 -16.90 3.49
C ARG A 10 -14.00 -16.05 4.37
N ARG A 11 -12.94 -15.48 3.81
CA ARG A 11 -12.03 -14.58 4.53
C ARG A 11 -12.70 -13.30 5.00
N PHE A 12 -13.52 -12.70 4.14
CA PHE A 12 -14.31 -11.53 4.50
C PHE A 12 -15.17 -11.82 5.73
N LYS A 13 -15.89 -12.95 5.74
CA LYS A 13 -16.70 -13.38 6.88
C LYS A 13 -15.89 -13.65 8.14
N GLN A 14 -14.74 -14.30 8.02
CA GLN A 14 -13.84 -14.54 9.15
C GLN A 14 -13.36 -13.22 9.77
N LEU A 15 -12.96 -12.27 8.92
CA LEU A 15 -12.49 -10.96 9.37
C LEU A 15 -13.62 -10.12 9.96
N SER A 16 -14.80 -10.11 9.33
CA SER A 16 -15.96 -9.35 9.80
C SER A 16 -16.64 -9.96 11.04
N GLY A 17 -16.34 -11.22 11.40
CA GLY A 17 -17.08 -11.95 12.43
C GLY A 17 -18.52 -12.23 11.98
N ASP A 18 -18.68 -12.68 10.74
CA ASP A 18 -19.95 -12.92 10.04
C ASP A 18 -20.86 -11.68 9.89
N GLN A 19 -20.34 -10.48 10.13
CA GLN A 19 -21.03 -9.22 9.87
C GLN A 19 -21.01 -8.85 8.37
N PRO A 20 -21.99 -8.06 7.88
CA PRO A 20 -22.05 -7.64 6.48
C PRO A 20 -20.95 -6.64 6.09
N THR A 21 -20.26 -6.04 7.07
CA THR A 21 -19.22 -5.04 6.88
C THR A 21 -18.02 -5.32 7.79
N ILE A 22 -16.85 -4.83 7.41
CA ILE A 22 -15.61 -4.84 8.20
C ILE A 22 -15.35 -3.43 8.71
N ARG A 23 -15.06 -3.31 10.01
CA ARG A 23 -14.57 -2.10 10.68
C ARG A 23 -13.06 -2.19 10.92
N LYS A 24 -12.42 -1.08 11.28
CA LYS A 24 -10.97 -1.05 11.55
C LYS A 24 -10.57 -1.99 12.69
N GLU A 25 -11.43 -2.13 13.71
CA GLU A 25 -11.17 -2.96 14.88
C GLU A 25 -11.13 -4.45 14.54
N ASN A 26 -11.79 -4.87 13.48
CA ASN A 26 -11.75 -6.27 13.02
C ASN A 26 -10.32 -6.71 12.67
N PHE A 27 -9.46 -5.80 12.20
CA PHE A 27 -8.05 -6.08 11.90
C PHE A 27 -7.18 -6.27 13.15
N ASN A 28 -7.70 -6.05 14.36
CA ASN A 28 -7.02 -6.44 15.60
C ASN A 28 -6.97 -7.97 15.75
N ASN A 29 -7.89 -8.69 15.12
CA ASN A 29 -7.98 -10.15 15.19
C ASN A 29 -7.10 -10.87 14.16
N VAL A 30 -6.19 -10.16 13.47
CA VAL A 30 -5.29 -10.72 12.47
C VAL A 30 -3.88 -10.80 13.07
N PRO A 31 -3.44 -11.99 13.54
CA PRO A 31 -2.16 -12.12 14.26
C PRO A 31 -0.96 -11.69 13.41
N ASP A 32 -0.97 -12.03 12.11
CA ASP A 32 0.11 -11.67 11.19
C ASP A 32 0.26 -10.15 10.99
N LEU A 33 -0.76 -9.37 11.31
CA LEU A 33 -0.68 -7.90 11.29
C LEU A 33 -0.16 -7.32 12.60
N GLU A 34 -0.24 -8.03 13.71
CA GLU A 34 0.13 -7.50 15.04
C GLU A 34 1.59 -7.05 15.09
N LEU A 35 2.49 -7.85 14.52
CA LEU A 35 3.93 -7.57 14.48
C LEU A 35 4.37 -6.87 13.19
N ASN A 36 3.43 -6.48 12.32
CA ASN A 36 3.75 -5.84 11.06
C ASN A 36 4.02 -4.33 11.30
N PRO A 37 5.24 -3.80 11.02
CA PRO A 37 5.57 -2.41 11.34
C PRO A 37 4.71 -1.38 10.61
N ILE A 38 4.20 -1.71 9.41
CA ILE A 38 3.34 -0.84 8.61
C ILE A 38 1.85 -1.20 8.75
N ARG A 39 1.47 -1.90 9.82
CA ARG A 39 0.09 -2.30 10.12
C ARG A 39 -0.89 -1.13 10.00
N SER A 40 -0.56 0.01 10.59
CA SER A 40 -1.40 1.22 10.57
C SER A 40 -1.70 1.67 9.14
N LYS A 41 -0.69 1.65 8.26
CA LYS A 41 -0.80 2.02 6.84
C LYS A 41 -1.61 1.00 6.06
N ILE A 42 -1.39 -0.31 6.28
CA ILE A 42 -2.18 -1.37 5.64
C ILE A 42 -3.66 -1.21 5.99
N ILE A 43 -3.99 -1.08 7.29
CA ILE A 43 -5.37 -0.92 7.73
C ILE A 43 -5.95 0.36 7.10
N ARG A 44 -5.26 1.50 7.19
CA ARG A 44 -5.73 2.75 6.59
C ARG A 44 -6.05 2.59 5.10
N ALA A 45 -5.21 1.89 4.34
CA ALA A 45 -5.36 1.68 2.91
C ALA A 45 -6.66 0.95 2.53
N PHE A 46 -7.15 0.03 3.38
CA PHE A 46 -8.42 -0.66 3.17
C PHE A 46 -9.63 0.27 3.28
N PHE A 47 -9.52 1.34 4.07
CA PHE A 47 -10.61 2.28 4.31
C PHE A 47 -10.45 3.59 3.54
N ASP A 48 -9.37 3.79 2.78
CA ASP A 48 -9.17 5.00 2.00
C ASP A 48 -10.14 5.08 0.82
N ASN A 49 -10.97 6.13 0.78
CA ASN A 49 -11.97 6.32 -0.27
C ASN A 49 -11.35 6.40 -1.67
N ARG A 50 -10.08 6.83 -1.77
CA ARG A 50 -9.33 6.85 -3.03
C ARG A 50 -9.06 5.44 -3.54
N ASN A 51 -8.68 4.53 -2.65
CA ASN A 51 -8.45 3.11 -2.96
C ASN A 51 -9.77 2.36 -3.20
N LEU A 52 -10.84 2.75 -2.51
CA LEU A 52 -12.18 2.22 -2.69
C LEU A 52 -12.88 2.76 -3.94
N ARG A 53 -12.28 3.72 -4.67
CA ARG A 53 -12.88 4.38 -5.84
C ARG A 53 -14.20 5.09 -5.52
N LYS A 54 -14.37 5.55 -4.28
CA LYS A 54 -15.58 6.20 -3.77
C LYS A 54 -15.48 7.73 -3.70
N GLY A 55 -14.26 8.27 -3.69
CA GLY A 55 -14.05 9.71 -3.60
C GLY A 55 -12.58 10.11 -3.71
N PRO A 56 -12.30 11.42 -3.81
CA PRO A 56 -10.95 11.94 -3.97
C PRO A 56 -10.15 11.97 -2.66
N SER A 57 -10.80 11.84 -1.50
CA SER A 57 -10.15 11.82 -0.18
C SER A 57 -11.10 11.26 0.90
N GLY A 58 -10.56 11.11 2.11
CA GLY A 58 -11.31 10.67 3.29
C GLY A 58 -11.26 9.15 3.52
N LEU A 59 -11.73 8.74 4.70
CA LEU A 59 -11.79 7.34 5.09
C LEU A 59 -13.24 6.88 5.23
N ALA A 60 -13.54 5.68 4.76
CA ALA A 60 -14.75 4.96 5.11
C ALA A 60 -14.66 4.49 6.58
N ASP A 61 -15.79 4.51 7.27
CA ASP A 61 -15.89 3.92 8.62
C ASP A 61 -15.96 2.39 8.55
N GLU A 62 -16.59 1.87 7.50
CA GLU A 62 -16.81 0.44 7.27
C GLU A 62 -16.69 0.11 5.77
N ILE A 63 -16.29 -1.12 5.46
CA ILE A 63 -16.23 -1.63 4.09
C ILE A 63 -17.08 -2.88 3.94
N ASN A 64 -17.81 -3.00 2.82
CA ASN A 64 -18.59 -4.19 2.50
C ASN A 64 -17.76 -5.22 1.71
N PHE A 65 -18.39 -6.31 1.25
CA PHE A 65 -17.66 -7.32 0.49
C PHE A 65 -17.18 -6.83 -0.89
N GLU A 66 -17.92 -5.95 -1.56
CA GLU A 66 -17.52 -5.36 -2.85
C GLU A 66 -16.27 -4.49 -2.67
N ASP A 67 -16.27 -3.63 -1.65
CA ASP A 67 -15.13 -2.80 -1.25
C ASP A 67 -13.90 -3.65 -0.94
N PHE A 68 -14.09 -4.74 -0.19
CA PHE A 68 -13.03 -5.69 0.10
C PHE A 68 -12.47 -6.29 -1.20
N LEU A 69 -13.33 -6.70 -2.14
CA LEU A 69 -12.88 -7.19 -3.45
C LEU A 69 -12.14 -6.12 -4.25
N THR A 70 -12.55 -4.86 -4.19
CA THR A 70 -11.83 -3.74 -4.81
C THR A 70 -10.40 -3.66 -4.27
N ILE A 71 -10.21 -3.69 -2.95
CA ILE A 71 -8.87 -3.67 -2.35
C ILE A 71 -8.06 -4.91 -2.76
N MET A 72 -8.67 -6.09 -2.70
CA MET A 72 -8.00 -7.34 -3.06
C MET A 72 -7.63 -7.40 -4.56
N SER A 73 -8.34 -6.67 -5.42
CA SER A 73 -8.04 -6.61 -6.85
C SER A 73 -6.65 -6.02 -7.14
N TYR A 74 -6.17 -5.06 -6.33
CA TYR A 74 -4.83 -4.48 -6.45
C TYR A 74 -3.72 -5.51 -6.21
N PHE A 75 -3.99 -6.63 -5.56
CA PHE A 75 -3.00 -7.69 -5.29
C PHE A 75 -3.11 -8.87 -6.26
N ARG A 76 -3.99 -8.79 -7.27
CA ARG A 76 -4.03 -9.83 -8.29
C ARG A 76 -2.70 -9.84 -9.07
N PRO A 77 -2.17 -11.02 -9.43
CA PRO A 77 -1.07 -11.11 -10.39
C PRO A 77 -1.45 -10.40 -11.68
N ILE A 78 -0.51 -9.65 -12.25
CA ILE A 78 -0.69 -9.04 -13.57
C ILE A 78 -0.47 -10.15 -14.60
N ASP A 79 -1.44 -10.29 -15.51
CA ASP A 79 -1.31 -11.21 -16.62
C ASP A 79 -0.47 -10.54 -17.71
N THR A 80 0.80 -10.92 -17.79
CA THR A 80 1.77 -10.39 -18.77
C THR A 80 1.50 -10.89 -20.19
N THR A 81 0.53 -11.79 -20.39
CA THR A 81 0.11 -12.21 -21.73
C THR A 81 -0.91 -11.25 -22.35
N LEU A 82 -1.44 -10.31 -21.57
CA LEU A 82 -2.27 -9.22 -22.04
C LEU A 82 -1.44 -8.20 -22.84
N GLY A 83 -2.10 -7.36 -23.62
CA GLY A 83 -1.44 -6.29 -24.37
C GLY A 83 -0.71 -5.30 -23.45
N GLU A 84 0.37 -4.70 -23.96
CA GLU A 84 1.25 -3.78 -23.21
C GLU A 84 0.48 -2.68 -22.48
N GLU A 85 -0.53 -2.08 -23.12
CA GLU A 85 -1.36 -1.04 -22.52
C GLU A 85 -2.11 -1.52 -21.26
N GLN A 86 -2.62 -2.75 -21.25
CA GLN A 86 -3.34 -3.29 -20.08
C GLN A 86 -2.39 -3.63 -18.92
N VAL A 87 -1.18 -4.08 -19.25
CA VAL A 87 -0.12 -4.32 -18.27
C VAL A 87 0.27 -3.01 -17.60
N GLU A 88 0.53 -1.96 -18.40
CA GLU A 88 0.86 -0.62 -17.89
C GLU A 88 -0.26 0.00 -17.06
N LEU A 89 -1.52 -0.16 -17.46
CA LEU A 89 -2.66 0.29 -16.66
C LEU A 89 -2.74 -0.43 -15.30
N SER A 90 -2.59 -1.76 -15.30
CA SER A 90 -2.60 -2.56 -14.06
C SER A 90 -1.44 -2.19 -13.13
N ARG A 91 -0.26 -1.96 -13.72
CA ARG A 91 0.94 -1.48 -13.02
C ARG A 91 0.68 -0.11 -12.38
N LYS A 92 0.12 0.83 -13.14
CA LYS A 92 -0.22 2.18 -12.68
C LYS A 92 -1.25 2.15 -11.55
N GLU A 93 -2.25 1.28 -11.61
CA GLU A 93 -3.24 1.12 -10.53
C GLU A 93 -2.61 0.60 -9.23
N LYS A 94 -1.71 -0.39 -9.30
CA LYS A 94 -0.95 -0.89 -8.14
C LYS A 94 -0.07 0.19 -7.52
N LEU A 95 0.70 0.90 -8.34
CA LEU A 95 1.57 1.97 -7.87
C LEU A 95 0.76 3.11 -7.26
N ARG A 96 -0.44 3.40 -7.79
CA ARG A 96 -1.36 4.38 -7.20
C ARG A 96 -1.88 3.95 -5.83
N PHE A 97 -2.22 2.68 -5.66
CA PHE A 97 -2.59 2.15 -4.35
C PHE A 97 -1.45 2.33 -3.33
N LEU A 98 -0.22 1.98 -3.71
CA LEU A 98 0.96 2.17 -2.84
C LEU A 98 1.21 3.64 -2.55
N PHE A 99 1.09 4.51 -3.55
CA PHE A 99 1.24 5.95 -3.37
C PHE A 99 0.28 6.48 -2.29
N HIS A 100 -1.01 6.11 -2.35
CA HIS A 100 -1.99 6.48 -1.32
C HIS A 100 -1.68 5.88 0.06
N MET A 101 -0.87 4.82 0.16
CA MET A 101 -0.41 4.33 1.48
C MET A 101 0.63 5.24 2.12
N TYR A 102 1.47 5.91 1.31
CA TYR A 102 2.46 6.86 1.79
C TYR A 102 1.84 8.24 2.05
N ASP A 103 1.09 8.77 1.07
CA ASP A 103 0.34 10.03 1.12
C ASP A 103 -0.84 9.92 2.10
N SER A 104 -0.58 10.31 3.34
CA SER A 104 -1.44 10.09 4.50
C SER A 104 -2.44 11.22 4.68
N ASP A 105 -2.18 12.43 4.21
CA ASP A 105 -3.12 13.55 4.31
C ASP A 105 -3.95 13.77 3.02
N SER A 106 -3.65 13.03 1.95
CA SER A 106 -4.33 13.08 0.65
C SER A 106 -4.12 14.37 -0.13
N ASP A 107 -2.98 15.05 0.08
CA ASP A 107 -2.61 16.24 -0.67
C ASP A 107 -2.06 15.94 -2.08
N GLY A 108 -1.82 14.66 -2.39
CA GLY A 108 -1.32 14.20 -3.68
C GLY A 108 0.21 14.22 -3.81
N ARG A 109 0.93 14.36 -2.69
CA ARG A 109 2.39 14.31 -2.59
C ARG A 109 2.80 13.41 -1.43
N ILE A 110 4.00 12.84 -1.52
CA ILE A 110 4.63 12.18 -0.37
C ILE A 110 5.69 13.14 0.12
N THR A 111 5.38 13.80 1.24
CA THR A 111 6.31 14.73 1.88
C THR A 111 7.47 13.98 2.54
N LEU A 112 8.55 14.70 2.84
CA LEU A 112 9.67 14.14 3.59
C LEU A 112 9.25 13.63 4.97
N GLU A 113 8.32 14.32 5.62
CA GLU A 113 7.80 13.91 6.93
C GLU A 113 7.02 12.59 6.84
N GLU A 114 6.12 12.46 5.86
CA GLU A 114 5.40 11.20 5.65
C GLU A 114 6.32 10.04 5.31
N TYR A 115 7.31 10.28 4.45
CA TYR A 115 8.30 9.26 4.10
C TYR A 115 9.16 8.86 5.31
N ARG A 116 9.65 9.82 6.09
CA ARG A 116 10.37 9.57 7.36
C ARG A 116 9.54 8.72 8.31
N ASN A 117 8.26 9.05 8.49
CA ASN A 117 7.37 8.30 9.38
C ASN A 117 7.29 6.82 8.95
N VAL A 118 7.17 6.55 7.64
CA VAL A 118 7.13 5.16 7.14
C VAL A 118 8.48 4.45 7.32
N VAL A 119 9.60 5.12 7.05
CA VAL A 119 10.94 4.54 7.22
C VAL A 119 11.24 4.25 8.70
N GLU A 120 10.88 5.17 9.60
CA GLU A 120 11.00 4.98 11.05
C GLU A 120 10.15 3.78 11.52
N GLU A 121 8.91 3.66 11.05
CA GLU A 121 8.05 2.49 11.34
C GLU A 121 8.72 1.18 10.85
N LEU A 122 9.15 1.12 9.59
CA LEU A 122 9.78 -0.07 9.01
C LEU A 122 11.06 -0.51 9.73
N LEU A 123 11.87 0.44 10.19
CA LEU A 123 13.14 0.16 10.85
C LEU A 123 13.02 0.01 12.38
N SER A 124 11.86 0.32 12.95
CA SER A 124 11.62 0.25 14.41
C SER A 124 11.84 -1.14 15.02
N GLY A 125 11.69 -2.20 14.23
CA GLY A 125 11.95 -3.58 14.66
C GLY A 125 13.44 -3.95 14.73
N ASN A 126 14.35 -3.10 14.23
CA ASN A 126 15.77 -3.36 14.23
C ASN A 126 16.45 -2.66 15.42
N PRO A 127 16.93 -3.42 16.44
CA PRO A 127 17.54 -2.82 17.64
C PRO A 127 18.89 -2.12 17.37
N HIS A 128 19.47 -2.29 16.17
CA HIS A 128 20.74 -1.68 15.77
C HIS A 128 20.56 -0.38 14.98
N ILE A 129 19.33 0.01 14.67
CA ILE A 129 19.05 1.23 13.92
C ILE A 129 18.43 2.25 14.86
N GLU A 130 19.17 3.32 15.13
CA GLU A 130 18.66 4.45 15.89
C GLU A 130 17.68 5.28 15.05
N LYS A 131 16.77 5.98 15.72
CA LYS A 131 15.78 6.85 15.07
C LYS A 131 16.45 7.92 14.20
N GLU A 132 17.59 8.44 14.64
CA GLU A 132 18.36 9.42 13.86
C GLU A 132 18.93 8.81 12.57
N SER A 133 19.42 7.57 12.61
CA SER A 133 19.88 6.86 11.42
C SER A 133 18.74 6.61 10.43
N ALA A 134 17.55 6.22 10.90
CA ALA A 134 16.37 6.06 10.05
C ALA A 134 15.99 7.37 9.34
N ARG A 135 16.09 8.51 10.04
CA ARG A 135 15.87 9.83 9.44
C ARG A 135 16.92 10.17 8.38
N SER A 136 18.19 9.93 8.65
CA SER A 136 19.25 10.16 7.66
C SER A 136 19.09 9.30 6.41
N ILE A 137 18.61 8.05 6.56
CA ILE A 137 18.27 7.18 5.42
C ILE A 137 17.13 7.79 4.61
N ALA A 138 16.06 8.21 5.28
CA ALA A 138 14.91 8.82 4.61
C ALA A 138 15.30 10.12 3.87
N ASP A 139 16.16 10.94 4.47
CA ASP A 139 16.66 12.19 3.89
C ASP A 139 17.51 11.93 2.64
N GLY A 140 18.43 10.96 2.73
CA GLY A 140 19.27 10.56 1.60
C GLY A 140 18.43 10.03 0.42
N ALA A 141 17.47 9.14 0.69
CA ALA A 141 16.59 8.58 -0.33
C ALA A 141 15.65 9.63 -0.94
N MET A 142 15.16 10.60 -0.16
CA MET A 142 14.36 11.70 -0.69
C MET A 142 15.18 12.63 -1.59
N MET A 143 16.44 12.88 -1.25
CA MET A 143 17.35 13.68 -2.08
C MET A 143 17.71 12.96 -3.39
N GLU A 144 17.86 11.64 -3.36
CA GLU A 144 18.02 10.82 -4.56
C GLU A 144 16.77 10.89 -5.45
N ALA A 145 15.57 10.74 -4.86
CA ALA A 145 14.30 10.90 -5.57
C ALA A 145 14.18 12.28 -6.23
N ALA A 146 14.49 13.35 -5.49
CA ALA A 146 14.52 14.72 -6.01
C ALA A 146 15.44 14.85 -7.24
N SER A 147 16.66 14.30 -7.16
CA SER A 147 17.62 14.34 -8.25
C SER A 147 17.15 13.58 -9.49
N VAL A 148 16.47 12.44 -9.32
CA VAL A 148 15.92 11.64 -10.43
C VAL A 148 14.74 12.36 -11.10
N CYS A 149 13.91 13.03 -10.30
CA CYS A 149 12.63 13.55 -10.75
C CYS A 149 12.68 14.96 -11.33
N VAL A 150 13.51 15.83 -10.74
CA VAL A 150 13.59 17.27 -11.05
C VAL A 150 14.91 17.63 -11.74
N GLY A 151 15.94 16.79 -11.64
CA GLY A 151 17.26 17.06 -12.21
C GLY A 151 18.04 18.08 -11.36
N GLN A 152 18.71 19.05 -12.00
CA GLN A 152 19.39 20.12 -11.28
C GLN A 152 18.37 21.06 -10.63
N MET A 153 18.32 21.07 -9.30
CA MET A 153 17.56 22.05 -8.54
C MET A 153 18.30 23.38 -8.50
N GLU A 154 17.54 24.47 -8.63
CA GLU A 154 18.08 25.80 -8.35
C GLU A 154 18.42 25.92 -6.85
N PRO A 155 19.38 26.79 -6.46
CA PRO A 155 19.84 26.89 -5.07
C PRO A 155 18.74 27.14 -4.02
N ASP A 156 17.64 27.79 -4.42
CA ASP A 156 16.50 28.13 -3.56
C ASP A 156 15.28 27.21 -3.79
N GLN A 157 15.38 26.24 -4.69
CA GLN A 157 14.27 25.34 -5.01
C GLN A 157 14.14 24.27 -3.93
N VAL A 158 13.02 24.29 -3.21
CA VAL A 158 12.69 23.27 -2.22
C VAL A 158 11.94 22.13 -2.89
N TYR A 159 12.38 20.89 -2.65
CA TYR A 159 11.60 19.72 -3.04
C TYR A 159 10.41 19.55 -2.12
N GLU A 160 9.22 19.87 -2.61
CA GLU A 160 7.97 19.80 -1.82
C GLU A 160 7.56 18.36 -1.48
N GLY A 161 8.04 17.38 -2.24
CA GLY A 161 7.73 15.96 -2.05
C GLY A 161 7.55 15.22 -3.37
N ILE A 162 7.39 13.91 -3.27
CA ILE A 162 7.25 13.01 -4.41
C ILE A 162 5.82 13.07 -4.92
N THR A 163 5.60 13.56 -6.14
CA THR A 163 4.30 13.48 -6.82
C THR A 163 4.02 12.05 -7.33
N PHE A 164 2.79 11.76 -7.75
CA PHE A 164 2.51 10.45 -8.34
C PHE A 164 3.32 10.19 -9.62
N GLU A 165 3.54 11.22 -10.44
CA GLU A 165 4.39 11.15 -11.63
C GLU A 165 5.85 10.85 -11.28
N ASP A 166 6.36 11.44 -10.21
CA ASP A 166 7.68 11.16 -9.69
C ASP A 166 7.78 9.74 -9.14
N PHE A 167 6.75 9.29 -8.42
CA PHE A 167 6.64 7.91 -7.95
C PHE A 167 6.69 6.92 -9.11
N LEU A 168 5.99 7.18 -10.21
CA LEU A 168 6.07 6.34 -11.41
C LEU A 168 7.50 6.27 -11.96
N LYS A 169 8.23 7.39 -12.05
CA LYS A 169 9.63 7.44 -12.52
C LYS A 169 10.54 6.60 -11.63
N ILE A 170 10.46 6.79 -10.30
CA ILE A 170 11.28 6.07 -9.32
C ILE A 170 11.08 4.56 -9.45
N TRP A 171 9.85 4.12 -9.72
CA TRP A 171 9.51 2.70 -9.84
C TRP A 171 9.74 2.10 -11.23
N GLN A 172 10.17 2.85 -12.26
CA GLN A 172 10.31 2.32 -13.63
C GLN A 172 11.23 1.09 -13.73
N GLY A 173 12.29 1.04 -12.92
CA GLY A 173 13.24 -0.09 -12.91
C GLY A 173 12.84 -1.28 -12.03
N ILE A 174 11.72 -1.18 -11.32
CA ILE A 174 11.28 -2.19 -10.34
C ILE A 174 10.07 -2.94 -10.90
N ASP A 175 10.20 -4.26 -11.04
CA ASP A 175 9.09 -5.13 -11.38
C ASP A 175 8.12 -5.21 -10.17
N ILE A 176 7.02 -4.45 -10.21
CA ILE A 176 6.00 -4.45 -9.16
C ILE A 176 5.07 -5.65 -9.29
N GLU A 177 4.99 -6.23 -10.49
CA GLU A 177 4.18 -7.37 -10.87
C GLU A 177 4.55 -8.59 -10.01
N THR A 178 5.85 -8.78 -9.78
CA THR A 178 6.43 -9.84 -8.96
C THR A 178 6.42 -9.54 -7.46
N LYS A 179 6.33 -8.26 -7.06
CA LYS A 179 6.43 -7.83 -5.66
C LYS A 179 5.08 -7.67 -4.97
N MET A 180 4.09 -7.09 -5.66
CA MET A 180 2.78 -6.77 -5.09
C MET A 180 1.71 -7.72 -5.62
N HIS A 181 1.80 -8.99 -5.26
CA HIS A 181 0.79 -9.99 -5.61
C HIS A 181 0.48 -10.95 -4.46
N VAL A 182 -0.77 -11.38 -4.38
CA VAL A 182 -1.23 -12.40 -3.44
C VAL A 182 -1.84 -13.55 -4.24
N ARG A 183 -1.39 -14.77 -3.95
CA ARG A 183 -1.96 -15.98 -4.54
C ARG A 183 -3.14 -16.45 -3.72
N PHE A 184 -4.34 -16.00 -4.10
CA PHE A 184 -5.56 -16.33 -3.36
C PHE A 184 -5.84 -17.83 -3.27
N LEU A 185 -5.48 -18.61 -4.29
CA LEU A 185 -5.70 -20.06 -4.36
C LEU A 185 -4.75 -20.89 -3.48
N ASN A 186 -3.55 -20.37 -3.16
CA ASN A 186 -2.52 -21.11 -2.42
C ASN A 186 -2.47 -20.74 -0.93
N MET A 187 -3.37 -19.89 -0.46
CA MET A 187 -3.48 -19.68 0.96
C MET A 187 -4.41 -20.74 1.54
N GLU A 188 -3.88 -21.95 1.73
CA GLU A 188 -4.42 -22.83 2.76
C GLU A 188 -4.64 -21.94 4.00
N THR A 189 -5.88 -21.89 4.46
CA THR A 189 -6.19 -21.44 5.82
C THR A 189 -5.16 -22.10 6.71
N ILE A 190 -4.17 -21.34 7.19
CA ILE A 190 -3.25 -21.79 8.23
C ILE A 190 -4.20 -22.28 9.30
N ALA A 191 -4.23 -23.60 9.47
CA ALA A 191 -5.12 -24.25 10.39
C ALA A 191 -4.93 -23.55 11.73
N LEU A 192 -6.03 -23.05 12.30
CA LEU A 192 -6.08 -22.68 13.71
C LEU A 192 -5.57 -23.88 14.49
N CYS A 193 -4.29 -23.85 14.89
CA CYS A 193 -3.78 -24.76 15.88
C CYS A 193 -4.40 -24.31 17.21
N HIS A 194 -5.20 -25.21 17.77
CA HIS A 194 -5.87 -25.11 19.06
C HIS A 194 -4.91 -24.83 20.21
#